data_AF-A0A354TT76-F1
#
_entry.id   AF-A0A354TT76-F1
#
_cell.length_a   1.000
_cell.length_b   1.000
_cell.length_c   1.000
_cell.angle_alpha   90.00
_cell.angle_beta   90.00
_cell.angle_gamma   90.00
#
_symmetry.space_group_name_H-M   'P 1'
#
loop_
_entity.id
_entity.type
_entity.pdbx_description
1 polymer ?
#
loop_
_entity_poly.entity_id
_entity_poly.type
_entity_poly.pdbx_seq_one_letter_code
_entity_poly.pdbx_strand_id
1 'polypeptide(L)'
;MHLSSAGLDKIEPRGFPNIEAKCFASNRQVHAKILQDIMANPCVKLSATDAAFLYSETASGPMHISSVFVVAGELTYERFFQHFAQRMHLLPTYKRKIAMVPFNMSHPKWVQEPDFDLSKHLYHHELPAEVSFQEALKFTVDLNEPMLDRSKPLWENHIVTGLRVSHSC
;
A
#
# COMPACT_ATOMS: atom_id res chain seq x y z
N MET A 1 -1.32 12.04 34.82
CA MET A 1 -2.38 12.65 33.99
C MET A 1 -2.42 11.83 32.70
N HIS A 2 -3.20 10.75 32.68
CA HIS A 2 -3.31 9.83 31.54
C HIS A 2 -4.37 10.40 30.59
N LEU A 3 -3.95 10.83 29.40
CA LEU A 3 -4.87 11.13 28.30
C LEU A 3 -5.02 9.85 27.47
N SER A 4 -6.29 9.51 27.23
CA SER A 4 -6.75 8.25 26.64
C SER A 4 -6.51 8.24 25.13
N SER A 5 -5.70 7.29 24.66
CA SER A 5 -5.44 7.00 23.24
C SER A 5 -6.60 6.32 22.50
N ALA A 6 -7.76 6.15 23.16
CA ALA A 6 -8.86 5.29 22.69
C ALA A 6 -9.62 5.77 21.44
N GLY A 7 -9.24 6.90 20.85
CA GLY A 7 -9.93 7.50 19.69
C GLY A 7 -9.33 7.16 18.32
N LEU A 8 -8.04 6.78 18.26
CA LEU A 8 -7.33 6.53 16.99
C LEU A 8 -7.51 5.10 16.48
N ASP A 9 -7.78 4.14 17.37
CA ASP A 9 -8.01 2.73 17.04
C ASP A 9 -9.29 2.48 16.21
N LYS A 10 -10.10 3.52 15.95
CA LYS A 10 -11.36 3.45 15.20
C LYS A 10 -11.30 4.12 13.83
N ILE A 11 -10.13 4.57 13.38
CA ILE A 11 -9.97 5.11 12.03
C ILE A 11 -9.88 3.93 11.06
N GLU A 12 -11.04 3.37 10.71
CA GLU A 12 -11.11 2.42 9.60
C GLU A 12 -10.79 3.15 8.28
N PRO A 13 -10.01 2.52 7.37
CA PRO A 13 -9.80 3.08 6.05
C PRO A 13 -11.17 3.18 5.35
N ARG A 14 -11.67 4.41 5.16
CA ARG A 14 -12.88 4.65 4.37
C ARG A 14 -12.56 4.42 2.90
N GLY A 15 -12.63 3.15 2.48
CA GLY A 15 -12.80 2.78 1.09
C GLY A 15 -14.19 3.18 0.60
N PHE A 16 -14.30 3.61 -0.66
CA PHE A 16 -15.59 3.86 -1.28
C PHE A 16 -16.51 2.61 -1.20
N PRO A 17 -17.84 2.79 -1.12
CA PRO A 17 -18.79 1.68 -1.17
C PRO A 17 -18.64 0.91 -2.50
N ASN A 18 -18.43 -0.40 -2.35
CA ASN A 18 -18.33 -1.42 -3.39
C ASN A 18 -19.40 -1.23 -4.49
N ILE A 19 -18.97 -0.91 -5.70
CA ILE A 19 -19.73 -1.24 -6.90
C ILE A 19 -19.33 -2.68 -7.25
N GLU A 20 -20.19 -3.59 -6.81
CA GLU A 20 -20.34 -5.00 -7.17
C GLU A 20 -19.29 -6.02 -6.69
N ALA A 21 -19.77 -6.82 -5.74
CA ALA A 21 -19.36 -8.18 -5.48
C ALA A 21 -19.37 -9.03 -6.77
N LYS A 22 -18.21 -9.60 -7.11
CA LYS A 22 -18.10 -10.89 -7.80
C LYS A 22 -16.74 -11.53 -7.51
N CYS A 23 -16.81 -12.83 -7.21
CA CYS A 23 -15.73 -13.81 -7.17
C CYS A 23 -14.87 -13.90 -5.90
N PHE A 24 -15.54 -14.28 -4.80
CA PHE A 24 -14.98 -15.27 -3.86
C PHE A 24 -14.96 -16.66 -4.53
N ALA A 25 -14.19 -16.82 -5.59
CA ALA A 25 -13.94 -18.10 -6.25
C ALA A 25 -12.74 -17.93 -7.18
N SER A 26 -11.52 -18.10 -6.67
CA SER A 26 -10.37 -18.54 -7.46
C SER A 26 -9.09 -18.46 -6.64
N ASN A 27 -8.80 -19.47 -5.83
CA ASN A 27 -7.41 -19.73 -5.44
C ASN A 27 -6.71 -20.66 -6.47
N ARG A 28 -7.49 -21.35 -7.31
CA ARG A 28 -7.00 -22.29 -8.33
C ARG A 28 -6.76 -21.63 -9.71
N GLN A 29 -7.60 -20.66 -10.13
CA GLN A 29 -7.36 -19.94 -11.39
C GLN A 29 -6.30 -18.84 -11.24
N VAL A 30 -6.05 -18.30 -10.03
CA VAL A 30 -4.95 -17.35 -9.77
C VAL A 30 -3.59 -18.01 -10.02
N HIS A 31 -3.38 -19.25 -9.53
CA HIS A 31 -2.15 -20.00 -9.81
C HIS A 31 -1.95 -20.28 -11.30
N ALA A 32 -3.02 -20.68 -12.01
CA ALA A 32 -2.96 -20.94 -13.45
C ALA A 32 -2.68 -19.67 -14.26
N LYS A 33 -3.31 -18.54 -13.90
CA LYS A 33 -3.11 -17.23 -14.53
C LYS A 33 -1.70 -16.70 -14.29
N ILE A 34 -1.18 -16.81 -13.06
CA ILE A 34 0.20 -16.43 -12.72
C ILE A 34 1.23 -17.24 -13.52
N LEU A 35 1.03 -18.55 -13.68
CA LEU A 35 1.91 -19.39 -14.50
C LEU A 35 1.86 -18.99 -15.98
N GLN A 36 0.68 -18.72 -16.52
CA GLN A 36 0.53 -18.22 -17.88
C GLN A 36 1.21 -16.86 -18.06
N ASP A 37 1.06 -15.93 -17.13
CA ASP A 37 1.66 -14.59 -17.19
C ASP A 37 3.19 -14.63 -17.04
N ILE A 38 3.73 -15.50 -16.18
CA ILE A 38 5.18 -15.75 -16.06
C ILE A 38 5.77 -16.27 -17.38
N MET A 39 4.99 -17.04 -18.15
CA MET A 39 5.41 -17.64 -19.41
C MET A 39 5.15 -16.74 -20.63
N ALA A 40 4.12 -15.88 -20.60
CA ALA A 40 3.64 -15.12 -21.75
C ALA A 40 4.15 -13.67 -21.83
N ASN A 41 4.58 -13.06 -20.72
CA ASN A 41 5.11 -11.70 -20.69
C ASN A 41 6.60 -11.67 -20.32
N PRO A 42 7.37 -10.64 -20.74
CA PRO A 42 8.76 -10.48 -20.31
C PRO A 42 8.84 -10.30 -18.79
N CYS A 43 9.04 -11.42 -18.11
CA CYS A 43 9.05 -11.54 -16.66
C CYS A 43 10.48 -11.28 -16.17
N VAL A 44 10.70 -10.16 -15.49
CA VAL A 44 12.03 -9.78 -15.00
C VAL A 44 12.28 -10.47 -13.67
N LYS A 45 13.29 -11.34 -13.61
CA LYS A 45 13.71 -11.99 -12.36
C LYS A 45 14.13 -10.94 -11.35
N LEU A 46 13.79 -11.13 -10.08
CA LEU A 46 14.31 -10.26 -9.01
C LEU A 46 15.83 -10.37 -8.95
N SER A 47 16.48 -9.25 -8.62
CA SER A 47 17.90 -9.30 -8.26
C SER A 47 18.08 -10.15 -7.00
N ALA A 48 19.30 -10.68 -6.80
CA ALA A 48 19.60 -11.47 -5.60
C ALA A 48 19.36 -10.67 -4.31
N THR A 49 19.68 -9.37 -4.34
CA THR A 49 19.47 -8.45 -3.22
C THR A 49 18.00 -8.24 -2.93
N ASP A 50 17.18 -7.95 -3.95
CA ASP A 50 15.73 -7.77 -3.76
C ASP A 50 15.06 -9.05 -3.25
N ALA A 51 15.51 -10.21 -3.74
CA ALA A 51 15.02 -11.50 -3.27
C ALA A 51 15.39 -11.75 -1.80
N ALA A 52 16.60 -11.36 -1.37
CA ALA A 52 17.03 -11.49 0.02
C ALA A 52 16.13 -10.67 0.97
N PHE A 53 15.80 -9.41 0.62
CA PHE A 53 14.84 -8.61 1.38
C PHE A 53 13.49 -9.34 1.56
N LEU A 54 12.96 -9.92 0.48
CA LEU A 54 11.69 -10.64 0.50
C LEU A 54 11.73 -11.91 1.37
N TYR A 55 12.85 -12.63 1.37
CA TYR A 55 13.04 -13.85 2.15
C TYR A 55 13.33 -13.60 3.63
N SER A 56 13.99 -12.48 3.95
CA SER A 56 14.30 -12.08 5.32
C SER A 56 13.15 -11.38 6.03
N GLU A 57 12.15 -10.90 5.29
CA GLU A 57 10.98 -10.25 5.86
C GLU A 57 10.15 -11.21 6.74
N THR A 58 9.77 -10.74 7.92
CA THR A 58 8.91 -11.45 8.87
C THR A 58 7.83 -10.52 9.39
N ALA A 59 6.79 -11.07 10.01
CA ALA A 59 5.74 -10.25 10.63
C ALA A 59 6.27 -9.27 11.70
N SER A 60 7.36 -9.64 12.40
CA SER A 60 8.04 -8.81 13.39
C SER A 60 9.14 -7.90 12.80
N GLY A 61 9.43 -8.02 11.50
CA GLY A 61 10.44 -7.23 10.81
C GLY A 61 10.08 -7.07 9.33
N PRO A 62 9.11 -6.19 9.01
CA PRO A 62 8.83 -5.75 7.65
C PRO A 62 10.09 -5.15 7.00
N MET A 63 10.31 -5.42 5.71
CA MET A 63 11.50 -4.97 4.97
C MET A 63 11.17 -3.90 3.93
N HIS A 64 10.04 -3.20 4.09
CA HIS A 64 9.67 -2.07 3.25
C HIS A 64 10.22 -0.76 3.82
N ILE A 65 10.35 0.25 2.94
CA ILE A 65 10.76 1.60 3.31
C ILE A 65 9.51 2.48 3.30
N SER A 66 9.38 3.35 4.29
CA SER A 66 8.34 4.38 4.34
C SER A 66 8.96 5.77 4.48
N SER A 67 8.16 6.79 4.16
CA SER A 67 8.53 8.19 4.35
C SER A 67 7.27 8.97 4.70
N VAL A 68 7.39 9.90 5.65
CA VAL A 68 6.28 10.73 6.12
C VAL A 68 6.55 12.18 5.73
N PHE A 69 5.55 12.81 5.12
CA PHE A 69 5.64 14.20 4.65
C PHE A 69 4.50 15.02 5.27
N VAL A 70 4.82 16.20 5.77
CA VAL A 70 3.83 17.20 6.18
C VAL A 70 3.72 18.22 5.06
N VAL A 71 2.54 18.34 4.48
CA VAL A 71 2.26 19.25 3.37
C VAL A 71 1.38 20.39 3.87
N ALA A 72 1.78 21.63 3.61
CA ALA A 72 0.99 22.80 3.94
C ALA A 72 -0.13 23.02 2.91
N GLY A 73 -1.29 23.49 3.39
CA GLY A 73 -2.46 23.80 2.57
C GLY A 73 -3.50 22.67 2.52
N GLU A 74 -4.53 22.87 1.71
CA GLU A 74 -5.64 21.91 1.56
C GLU A 74 -5.37 20.94 0.41
N LEU A 75 -4.98 19.71 0.76
CA LEU A 75 -4.91 18.59 -0.16
C LEU A 75 -6.07 17.63 0.10
N THR A 76 -7.04 17.59 -0.81
CA THR A 76 -8.16 16.63 -0.73
C THR A 76 -7.76 15.27 -1.31
N TYR A 77 -8.44 14.20 -0.87
CA TYR A 77 -8.21 12.86 -1.41
C TYR A 77 -8.47 12.79 -2.91
N GLU A 78 -9.49 13.49 -3.43
CA GLU A 78 -9.80 13.50 -4.87
C GLU A 78 -8.68 14.12 -5.68
N ARG A 79 -8.10 15.23 -5.20
CA ARG A 79 -6.94 15.88 -5.85
C ARG A 79 -5.72 14.96 -5.81
N PHE A 80 -5.50 14.31 -4.67
CA PHE A 80 -4.42 13.33 -4.50
C PHE A 80 -4.58 12.14 -5.46
N PHE A 81 -5.77 11.54 -5.52
CA PHE A 81 -6.08 10.44 -6.42
C PHE A 81 -5.90 10.84 -7.90
N GLN A 82 -6.47 11.97 -8.30
CA GLN A 82 -6.34 12.51 -9.67
C GLN A 82 -4.87 12.74 -10.04
N HIS A 83 -4.05 13.23 -9.10
CA HIS A 83 -2.63 13.48 -9.33
C HIS A 83 -1.88 12.20 -9.73
N PHE A 84 -2.12 11.09 -9.01
CA PHE A 84 -1.57 9.78 -9.34
C PHE A 84 -2.17 9.22 -10.63
N ALA A 85 -3.50 9.22 -10.75
CA ALA A 85 -4.22 8.63 -11.88
C ALA A 85 -3.72 9.17 -13.23
N GLN A 86 -3.50 10.49 -13.31
CA GLN A 86 -2.99 11.15 -14.51
C GLN A 86 -1.55 10.72 -14.88
N ARG A 87 -0.74 10.26 -13.92
CA ARG A 87 0.69 9.93 -14.11
C ARG A 87 0.98 8.43 -14.11
N MET A 88 0.01 7.58 -13.78
CA MET A 88 0.22 6.13 -13.71
C MET A 88 0.71 5.51 -15.03
N HIS A 89 0.45 6.13 -16.17
CA HIS A 89 0.97 5.69 -17.47
C HIS A 89 2.50 5.90 -17.61
N LEU A 90 3.09 6.83 -16.86
CA LEU A 90 4.52 7.10 -16.82
C LEU A 90 5.27 6.20 -15.84
N LEU A 91 4.53 5.45 -15.00
CA LEU A 91 5.06 4.66 -13.89
C LEU A 91 4.77 3.16 -14.09
N PRO A 92 5.27 2.50 -15.15
CA PRO A 92 4.97 1.08 -15.41
C PRO A 92 5.43 0.17 -14.26
N THR A 93 6.50 0.52 -13.55
CA THR A 93 6.99 -0.23 -12.39
C THR A 93 5.99 -0.27 -11.23
N TYR A 94 5.17 0.77 -11.05
CA TYR A 94 4.16 0.82 -9.97
C TYR A 94 3.02 -0.18 -10.17
N LYS A 95 2.92 -0.75 -11.37
CA LYS A 95 1.93 -1.78 -11.71
C LYS A 95 2.53 -3.19 -11.72
N ARG A 96 3.76 -3.35 -11.20
CA ARG A 96 4.41 -4.66 -11.10
C ARG A 96 4.21 -5.23 -9.70
N LYS A 97 3.97 -6.53 -9.62
CA LYS A 97 3.92 -7.28 -8.37
C LYS A 97 4.90 -8.44 -8.36
N ILE A 98 5.11 -9.00 -7.18
CA ILE A 98 5.94 -10.19 -7.00
C ILE A 98 5.12 -11.44 -7.28
N ALA A 99 5.59 -12.27 -8.20
CA ALA A 99 5.08 -13.62 -8.40
C ALA A 99 6.07 -14.64 -7.82
N MET A 100 5.59 -15.47 -6.89
CA MET A 100 6.32 -16.62 -6.40
C MET A 100 6.35 -17.72 -7.47
N VAL A 101 7.53 -18.28 -7.70
CA VAL A 101 7.67 -19.44 -8.59
C VAL A 101 7.30 -20.70 -7.80
N PRO A 102 6.40 -21.56 -8.31
CA PRO A 102 6.01 -22.76 -7.60
C PRO A 102 7.21 -23.64 -7.23
N PHE A 103 7.12 -24.27 -6.07
CA PHE A 103 8.18 -25.11 -5.49
C PHE A 103 9.52 -24.38 -5.28
N ASN A 104 9.54 -23.06 -5.32
CA ASN A 104 10.74 -22.24 -5.16
C ASN A 104 11.88 -22.62 -6.12
N MET A 105 11.55 -23.12 -7.32
CA MET A 105 12.53 -23.58 -8.33
C MET A 105 13.40 -22.45 -8.89
N SER A 106 13.01 -21.20 -8.70
CA SER A 106 13.83 -20.02 -8.98
C SER A 106 13.43 -18.86 -8.07
N HIS A 107 14.23 -17.80 -8.06
CA HIS A 107 13.83 -16.55 -7.40
C HIS A 107 12.48 -16.03 -7.91
N PRO A 108 11.76 -15.28 -7.06
CA PRO A 108 10.60 -14.49 -7.47
C PRO A 108 10.86 -13.67 -8.72
N LYS A 109 9.77 -13.35 -9.41
CA LYS A 109 9.81 -12.51 -10.60
C LYS A 109 8.86 -11.33 -10.46
N TRP A 110 9.21 -10.23 -11.11
CA TRP A 110 8.31 -9.12 -11.36
C TRP A 110 7.35 -9.49 -12.50
N VAL A 111 6.06 -9.44 -12.22
CA VAL A 111 4.99 -9.60 -13.22
C VAL A 111 4.15 -8.33 -13.28
N GLN A 112 3.60 -8.05 -14.45
CA GLN A 112 2.62 -6.98 -14.62
C GLN A 112 1.31 -7.38 -13.92
N GLU A 113 0.70 -6.46 -13.17
CA GLU A 113 -0.67 -6.62 -12.65
C GLU A 113 -1.66 -6.27 -13.78
N PRO A 114 -2.40 -7.27 -14.32
CA PRO A 114 -3.34 -7.03 -15.42
C PRO A 114 -4.54 -6.20 -14.96
N ASP A 115 -5.00 -6.39 -13.73
CA ASP A 115 -6.21 -5.78 -13.18
C ASP A 115 -5.84 -4.68 -12.17
N PHE A 116 -4.85 -3.84 -12.53
CA PHE A 116 -4.31 -2.81 -11.66
C PHE A 116 -5.37 -1.77 -11.31
N ASP A 117 -5.65 -1.64 -10.01
CA ASP A 117 -6.64 -0.74 -9.45
C ASP A 117 -5.96 0.22 -8.47
N LEU A 118 -5.87 1.50 -8.85
CA LEU A 118 -5.21 2.54 -8.06
C LEU A 118 -5.87 2.74 -6.69
N SER A 119 -7.17 2.49 -6.57
CA SER A 119 -7.89 2.67 -5.30
C SER A 119 -7.42 1.71 -4.20
N LYS A 120 -6.80 0.58 -4.58
CA LYS A 120 -6.20 -0.40 -3.65
C LYS A 120 -4.82 0.01 -3.13
N HIS A 121 -4.31 1.17 -3.53
CA HIS A 121 -3.01 1.69 -3.14
C HIS A 121 -3.08 3.09 -2.51
N LEU A 122 -4.20 3.80 -2.63
CA LEU A 122 -4.37 5.15 -2.09
C LEU A 122 -5.44 5.16 -0.99
N TYR A 123 -5.02 5.36 0.25
CA TYR A 123 -5.87 5.32 1.43
C TYR A 123 -6.08 6.71 2.01
N HIS A 124 -7.30 7.02 2.42
CA HIS A 124 -7.63 8.28 3.10
C HIS A 124 -7.99 8.02 4.56
N HIS A 125 -7.33 8.77 5.44
CA HIS A 125 -7.54 8.78 6.88
C HIS A 125 -7.87 10.21 7.30
N GLU A 126 -8.93 10.39 8.07
CA GLU A 126 -9.32 11.69 8.59
C GLU A 126 -9.08 11.71 10.11
N LEU A 127 -8.24 12.63 10.56
CA LEU A 127 -7.95 12.78 11.98
C LEU A 127 -9.13 13.45 12.70
N PRO A 128 -9.45 13.01 13.93
CA PRO A 128 -10.33 13.76 14.81
C PRO A 128 -9.84 15.19 15.06
N ALA A 129 -10.79 16.12 15.28
CA ALA A 129 -10.52 17.56 15.34
C ALA A 129 -9.51 18.03 16.40
N GLU A 130 -9.33 17.25 17.48
CA GLU A 130 -8.52 17.59 18.65
C GLU A 130 -7.27 16.70 18.78
N VAL A 131 -6.79 16.09 17.70
CA VAL A 131 -5.56 15.28 17.71
C VAL A 131 -4.31 16.16 17.69
N SER A 132 -3.38 15.90 18.61
CA SER A 132 -2.08 16.58 18.63
C SER A 132 -1.18 16.14 17.47
N PHE A 133 -0.19 16.97 17.12
CA PHE A 133 0.79 16.60 16.09
C PHE A 133 1.52 15.29 16.40
N GLN A 134 1.87 15.05 17.67
CA GLN A 134 2.57 13.83 18.09
C GLN A 134 1.69 12.58 17.93
N GLU A 135 0.42 12.68 18.27
CA GLU A 135 -0.55 11.60 18.09
C GLU A 135 -0.81 11.31 16.61
N ALA A 136 -0.92 12.35 15.77
CA ALA A 136 -1.05 12.20 14.33
C ALA A 136 0.18 11.55 13.68
N LEU A 137 1.38 11.96 14.11
CA LEU A 137 2.63 11.35 13.66
C LEU A 137 2.72 9.89 14.09
N LYS A 138 2.39 9.58 15.36
CA LYS A 138 2.33 8.21 15.85
C LYS A 138 1.36 7.36 15.01
N PHE A 139 0.14 7.83 14.80
CA PHE A 139 -0.83 7.15 13.94
C PHE A 139 -0.26 6.86 12.54
N THR A 140 0.40 7.85 11.94
CA THR A 140 1.01 7.69 10.61
C THR A 140 2.16 6.68 10.61
N VAL A 141 2.94 6.60 11.69
CA VAL A 141 3.98 5.59 11.86
C VAL A 141 3.36 4.20 12.02
N ASP A 142 2.33 4.08 12.84
CA ASP A 142 1.62 2.82 13.10
C ASP A 142 1.02 2.22 11.80
N LEU A 143 0.58 3.07 10.86
CA LEU A 143 0.14 2.63 9.53
C LEU A 143 1.23 1.92 8.70
N ASN A 144 2.51 2.14 8.99
CA ASN A 144 3.63 1.49 8.30
C ASN A 144 4.10 0.20 9.00
N GLU A 145 3.51 -0.20 10.13
CA GLU A 145 3.92 -1.42 10.83
C GLU A 145 3.56 -2.71 10.09
N PRO A 146 2.40 -2.85 9.44
CA PRO A 146 2.04 -4.09 8.76
C PRO A 146 2.92 -4.38 7.54
N MET A 147 3.14 -5.67 7.26
CA MET A 147 3.71 -6.08 5.97
C MET A 147 2.74 -5.74 4.83
N LEU A 148 3.29 -5.33 3.69
CA LEU A 148 2.52 -5.09 2.47
C LEU A 148 1.94 -6.40 1.91
N ASP A 149 0.71 -6.34 1.40
CA ASP A 149 0.08 -7.47 0.71
C ASP A 149 0.80 -7.77 -0.61
N ARG A 150 1.47 -8.94 -0.66
CA ARG A 150 2.23 -9.41 -1.82
C ARG A 150 1.35 -9.87 -2.99
N SER A 151 0.03 -9.93 -2.83
CA SER A 151 -0.91 -10.27 -3.90
C SER A 151 -1.07 -9.17 -4.96
N LYS A 152 -0.67 -7.93 -4.61
CA LYS A 152 -0.73 -6.70 -5.41
C LYS A 152 0.66 -6.03 -5.50
N PRO A 153 0.84 -4.97 -6.31
CA PRO A 153 2.08 -4.19 -6.30
C PRO A 153 2.47 -3.70 -4.90
N LEU A 154 3.76 -3.78 -4.56
CA LEU A 154 4.26 -3.57 -3.19
C LEU A 154 4.47 -2.09 -2.86
N TRP A 155 3.39 -1.32 -2.80
CA TRP A 155 3.40 0.07 -2.34
C TRP A 155 2.01 0.52 -1.93
N GLU A 156 1.97 1.44 -0.97
CA GLU A 156 0.75 2.09 -0.50
C GLU A 156 1.06 3.57 -0.23
N ASN A 157 0.07 4.44 -0.41
CA ASN A 157 0.16 5.84 0.00
C ASN A 157 -1.06 6.16 0.88
N HIS A 158 -0.79 6.74 2.03
CA HIS A 158 -1.79 7.11 3.01
C HIS A 158 -1.84 8.63 3.08
N ILE A 159 -2.96 9.23 2.69
CA ILE A 159 -3.22 10.64 2.96
C ILE A 159 -3.95 10.76 4.30
N VAL A 160 -3.36 11.51 5.21
CA VAL A 160 -3.91 11.79 6.53
C VAL A 160 -4.32 13.26 6.55
N THR A 161 -5.63 13.53 6.63
CA THR A 161 -6.17 14.89 6.61
C THR A 161 -6.62 15.34 8.00
N GLY A 162 -6.80 16.64 8.20
CA GLY A 162 -7.27 17.20 9.46
C GLY A 162 -6.16 17.55 10.46
N LEU A 163 -4.89 17.44 10.05
CA LEU A 163 -3.75 17.84 10.89
C LEU A 163 -3.80 19.35 11.16
N ARG A 164 -3.98 19.72 12.43
CA ARG A 164 -3.88 21.10 12.89
C ARG A 164 -2.53 21.30 13.55
N VAL A 165 -1.66 22.06 12.89
CA VAL A 165 -0.39 22.45 13.49
C VAL A 165 -0.66 23.70 14.34
N SER A 166 -0.84 23.53 15.65
CA SER A 166 -0.92 24.67 16.56
C SER A 166 0.43 25.38 16.54
N HIS A 167 0.45 26.60 16.01
CA HIS A 167 1.62 27.46 16.08
C HIS A 167 1.68 28.03 17.50
N SER A 168 2.28 27.30 18.43
CA SER A 168 2.69 27.86 19.70
C SER A 168 3.87 28.79 19.42
N CYS A 169 3.60 30.09 19.31
CA CYS A 169 4.61 31.14 19.42
C CYS A 169 4.62 31.67 20.85
#